data_AF-A0A9W8LDC7-F1
#
_entry.id   AF-A0A9W8LDC7-F1
#
_cell.length_a   1.000
_cell.length_b   1.000
_cell.length_c   1.000
_cell.angle_alpha   90.00
_cell.angle_beta   90.00
_cell.angle_gamma   90.00
#
_symmetry.space_group_name_H-M   'P 1'
#
loop_
_entity.id
_entity.type
_entity.pdbx_description
1 polymer ?
#
loop_
_entity_poly.entity_id
_entity_poly.type
_entity_poly.pdbx_seq_one_letter_code
_entity_poly.pdbx_strand_id
1 'polypeptide(L)'
;MSDSLSLPWASDFHCHLRQGDMMDTVVPMVEQGGVRTVLAMPNLTPPLTTTQMAVDYGTALQKLAPNVHFILTLYLSPDLTPEEVSKAAAAGITVVKVYPSGVTTNSDWG
;
A
#
# COMPACT_ATOMS: atom_id res chain seq x y z
N MET A 1 -38.85 3.55 8.70
CA MET A 1 -37.86 2.45 8.87
C MET A 1 -36.65 2.84 8.05
N SER A 2 -35.45 2.79 8.61
CA SER A 2 -34.24 2.99 7.80
C SER A 2 -33.97 1.70 7.04
N ASP A 3 -33.91 1.77 5.71
CA ASP A 3 -33.45 0.65 4.90
C ASP A 3 -31.98 0.39 5.27
N SER A 4 -31.71 -0.77 5.86
CA SER A 4 -30.37 -1.20 6.27
C SER A 4 -29.90 -2.35 5.41
N LEU A 5 -28.65 -2.30 4.95
CA LEU A 5 -27.99 -3.38 4.23
C LEU A 5 -26.76 -3.85 5.03
N SER A 6 -26.66 -5.16 5.25
CA SER A 6 -25.46 -5.77 5.82
C SER A 6 -24.52 -6.20 4.70
N LEU A 7 -23.27 -5.77 4.77
CA LEU A 7 -22.21 -6.15 3.84
C LEU A 7 -21.10 -6.91 4.58
N PRO A 8 -20.39 -7.83 3.92
CA PRO A 8 -19.13 -8.34 4.45
C PRO A 8 -18.08 -7.21 4.51
N TRP A 9 -17.00 -7.45 5.24
CA TRP A 9 -15.84 -6.55 5.20
C TRP A 9 -15.36 -6.35 3.76
N ALA A 10 -15.15 -5.09 3.39
CA ALA A 10 -14.73 -4.72 2.05
C ALA A 10 -13.21 -4.89 1.86
N SER A 11 -12.82 -4.87 0.59
CA SER A 11 -11.42 -4.79 0.15
C SER A 11 -11.23 -3.51 -0.66
N ASP A 12 -10.20 -2.73 -0.33
CA ASP A 12 -9.78 -1.57 -1.10
C ASP A 12 -8.48 -1.90 -1.86
N PHE A 13 -8.58 -2.09 -3.16
CA PHE A 13 -7.43 -2.44 -4.00
C PHE A 13 -6.66 -1.22 -4.54
N HIS A 14 -6.90 -0.01 -4.02
CA HIS A 14 -6.13 1.18 -4.38
C HIS A 14 -6.13 2.24 -3.26
N CYS A 15 -5.27 2.07 -2.25
CA CYS A 15 -5.24 2.97 -1.10
C CYS A 15 -3.89 3.67 -0.91
N HIS A 16 -3.92 4.96 -0.53
CA HIS A 16 -2.73 5.73 -0.17
C HIS A 16 -2.70 5.99 1.34
N LEU A 17 -1.83 5.25 2.04
CA LEU A 17 -1.73 5.31 3.51
C LEU A 17 -0.63 6.25 4.01
N ARG A 18 0.14 6.85 3.10
CA ARG A 18 1.15 7.91 3.37
C ARG A 18 2.22 7.44 4.37
N GLN A 19 2.86 8.37 5.08
CA GLN A 19 3.94 8.11 6.04
C GLN A 19 3.92 9.18 7.15
N GLY A 20 4.58 8.91 8.28
CA GLY A 20 4.64 9.83 9.43
C GLY A 20 3.25 10.11 10.05
N ASP A 21 3.05 11.30 10.59
CA ASP A 21 1.82 11.70 11.29
C ASP A 21 0.53 11.47 10.47
N MET A 22 0.63 11.59 9.14
CA MET A 22 -0.50 11.33 8.24
C MET A 22 -0.87 9.84 8.24
N MET A 23 0.12 8.94 8.21
CA MET A 23 -0.09 7.49 8.30
C MET A 23 -0.75 7.12 9.63
N ASP A 24 -0.26 7.67 10.73
CA ASP A 24 -0.81 7.45 12.07
C ASP A 24 -2.28 7.88 12.17
N THR A 25 -2.66 8.90 11.40
CA THR A 25 -4.04 9.42 11.34
C THR A 25 -4.95 8.55 10.45
N VAL A 26 -4.50 8.20 9.25
CA VAL A 26 -5.38 7.59 8.23
C VAL A 26 -5.48 6.07 8.31
N VAL A 27 -4.43 5.38 8.75
CA VAL A 27 -4.41 3.90 8.78
C VAL A 27 -5.50 3.32 9.69
N PRO A 28 -5.75 3.83 10.92
CA PRO A 28 -6.83 3.34 11.75
C PRO A 28 -8.24 3.55 11.14
N MET A 29 -8.39 4.51 10.22
CA MET A 29 -9.68 4.80 9.58
C MET A 29 -10.09 3.72 8.56
N VAL A 30 -9.16 2.87 8.10
CA VAL A 30 -9.46 1.78 7.15
C VAL A 30 -10.49 0.81 7.72
N GLU A 31 -10.27 0.32 8.94
CA GLU A 31 -11.22 -0.61 9.59
C GLU A 31 -12.53 0.12 9.95
N GLN A 32 -12.45 1.39 10.37
CA GLN A 32 -13.64 2.21 10.64
C GLN A 32 -14.50 2.43 9.40
N GLY A 33 -13.88 2.48 8.22
CA GLY A 33 -14.54 2.54 6.91
C GLY A 33 -15.11 1.22 6.42
N GLY A 34 -15.00 0.13 7.20
CA GLY A 34 -15.54 -1.18 6.84
C GLY A 34 -14.62 -2.02 5.94
N VAL A 35 -13.32 -1.70 5.85
CA VAL A 35 -12.34 -2.40 5.01
C VAL A 35 -11.39 -3.26 5.85
N ARG A 36 -11.12 -4.49 5.41
CA ARG A 36 -10.12 -5.39 6.06
C ARG A 36 -9.02 -5.89 5.14
N THR A 37 -9.08 -5.59 3.84
CA THR A 37 -7.99 -5.88 2.90
C THR A 37 -7.64 -4.61 2.15
N VAL A 38 -6.37 -4.23 2.12
CA VAL A 38 -5.91 -3.01 1.46
C VAL A 38 -4.71 -3.28 0.58
N LEU A 39 -4.76 -2.89 -0.69
CA LEU A 39 -3.59 -2.79 -1.55
C LEU A 39 -2.96 -1.40 -1.41
N ALA A 40 -1.81 -1.34 -0.76
CA ALA A 40 -1.13 -0.12 -0.39
C ALA A 40 -0.25 0.40 -1.53
N MET A 41 -0.51 1.62 -1.97
CA MET A 41 0.23 2.26 -3.06
C MET A 41 1.66 2.67 -2.65
N PRO A 42 2.68 2.53 -3.53
CA PRO A 42 4.09 2.63 -3.16
C PRO A 42 4.72 4.00 -3.41
N ASN A 43 3.94 5.01 -3.84
CA ASN A 43 4.43 6.36 -4.19
C ASN A 43 4.68 7.27 -2.95
N LEU A 44 5.40 6.72 -1.98
CA LEU A 44 5.94 7.41 -0.82
C LEU A 44 7.09 8.38 -1.21
N THR A 45 7.69 9.04 -0.23
CA THR A 45 8.85 9.91 -0.45
C THR A 45 9.99 9.47 0.48
N PRO A 46 11.01 8.74 -0.02
CA PRO A 46 11.15 8.20 -1.39
C PRO A 46 10.16 7.06 -1.70
N PRO A 47 9.91 6.73 -2.99
CA PRO A 47 9.01 5.63 -3.37
C PRO A 47 9.54 4.27 -2.91
N LEU A 48 8.64 3.29 -2.70
CA LEU A 48 9.00 1.94 -2.29
C LEU A 48 9.54 1.14 -3.50
N THR A 49 10.86 1.20 -3.72
CA THR A 49 11.51 0.55 -4.87
C THR A 49 12.18 -0.78 -4.53
N THR A 50 12.28 -1.13 -3.24
CA THR A 50 12.89 -2.37 -2.79
C THR A 50 11.96 -3.19 -1.90
N THR A 51 12.15 -4.50 -1.90
CA THR A 51 11.45 -5.47 -1.05
C THR A 51 11.54 -5.07 0.42
N GLN A 52 12.73 -4.65 0.88
CA GLN A 52 12.95 -4.29 2.27
C GLN A 52 12.13 -3.07 2.68
N MET A 53 12.12 -2.02 1.86
CA MET A 53 11.31 -0.82 2.12
C MET A 53 9.82 -1.17 2.23
N ALA A 54 9.32 -2.03 1.34
CA ALA A 54 7.92 -2.46 1.38
C ALA A 54 7.61 -3.27 2.65
N VAL A 55 8.48 -4.19 3.06
CA VAL A 55 8.31 -4.99 4.28
C VAL A 55 8.33 -4.11 5.54
N ASP A 56 9.25 -3.15 5.61
CA ASP A 56 9.35 -2.21 6.73
C ASP A 56 8.09 -1.34 6.81
N TYR A 57 7.61 -0.85 5.67
CA TYR A 57 6.36 -0.10 5.58
C TYR A 57 5.16 -0.94 6.02
N GLY A 58 5.02 -2.17 5.53
CA GLY A 58 3.96 -3.07 5.96
C GLY A 58 3.97 -3.38 7.45
N THR A 59 5.17 -3.51 8.03
CA THR A 59 5.34 -3.68 9.48
C THR A 59 4.83 -2.46 10.24
N ALA A 60 5.05 -1.24 9.74
CA ALA A 60 4.51 -0.02 10.34
C ALA A 60 2.98 0.05 10.23
N LEU A 61 2.42 -0.26 9.06
CA LEU A 61 0.96 -0.31 8.84
C LEU A 61 0.28 -1.32 9.77
N GLN A 62 0.84 -2.53 9.91
CA GLN A 62 0.27 -3.60 10.74
C GLN A 62 0.22 -3.22 12.23
N LYS A 63 1.16 -2.41 12.71
CA LYS A 63 1.14 -1.91 14.10
C LYS A 63 -0.03 -0.97 14.36
N LEU A 64 -0.42 -0.17 13.37
CA LEU A 64 -1.50 0.80 13.47
C LEU A 64 -2.88 0.18 13.24
N ALA A 65 -2.98 -0.85 12.38
CA ALA A 65 -4.22 -1.56 12.09
C ALA A 65 -4.02 -3.09 12.10
N PRO A 66 -3.96 -3.73 13.30
CA PRO A 66 -3.64 -5.15 13.44
C PRO A 66 -4.63 -6.11 12.77
N ASN A 67 -5.87 -5.68 12.52
CA ASN A 67 -6.93 -6.49 11.91
C ASN A 67 -7.04 -6.33 10.39
N VAL A 68 -6.25 -5.43 9.79
CA VAL A 68 -6.25 -5.20 8.34
C VAL A 68 -5.14 -6.02 7.71
N HIS A 69 -5.46 -6.68 6.60
CA HIS A 69 -4.51 -7.35 5.73
C HIS A 69 -4.00 -6.38 4.66
N PHE A 70 -2.71 -6.05 4.72
CA PHE A 70 -2.07 -5.18 3.74
C PHE A 70 -1.37 -5.97 2.63
N ILE A 71 -1.81 -5.75 1.39
CA ILE A 71 -1.13 -6.18 0.17
C ILE A 71 -0.15 -5.07 -0.21
N LEU A 72 1.13 -5.34 0.00
CA LEU A 72 2.22 -4.42 -0.28
C LEU A 72 2.58 -4.43 -1.76
N THR A 73 3.11 -3.32 -2.25
CA THR A 73 3.45 -3.14 -3.67
C THR A 73 4.83 -2.48 -3.82
N LEU A 74 5.45 -2.67 -4.99
CA LEU A 74 6.64 -1.91 -5.38
C LEU A 74 6.30 -0.86 -6.44
N TYR A 75 7.04 0.25 -6.42
CA TYR A 75 7.02 1.27 -7.45
C TYR A 75 7.86 0.83 -8.66
N LEU A 76 7.29 0.88 -9.86
CA LEU A 76 8.05 0.66 -11.10
C LEU A 76 8.97 1.86 -11.35
N SER A 77 10.26 1.69 -11.11
CA SER A 77 11.30 2.69 -11.35
C SER A 77 12.35 2.14 -12.34
N PRO A 78 13.17 3.00 -12.97
CA PRO A 78 14.26 2.56 -13.85
C PRO A 78 15.26 1.60 -13.18
N ASP A 79 15.38 1.66 -11.85
CA ASP A 79 16.33 0.84 -11.07
C ASP A 79 15.74 -0.50 -10.63
N LEU A 80 14.45 -0.77 -10.90
CA LEU A 80 13.82 -2.03 -10.51
C LEU A 80 14.32 -3.18 -11.39
N THR A 81 15.00 -4.16 -10.79
CA THR A 81 15.57 -5.30 -11.51
C THR A 81 14.69 -6.56 -11.39
N PRO A 82 14.79 -7.52 -12.34
CA PRO A 82 14.10 -8.81 -12.24
C PRO A 82 14.45 -9.60 -10.97
N GLU A 83 15.67 -9.47 -10.45
CA GLU A 83 16.11 -10.09 -9.21
C GLU A 83 15.36 -9.50 -8.01
N GLU A 84 15.17 -8.18 -7.97
CA GLU A 84 14.40 -7.53 -6.91
C GLU A 84 12.91 -7.89 -7.01
N VAL A 85 12.36 -8.04 -8.22
CA VAL A 85 10.99 -8.56 -8.42
C VAL A 85 10.85 -9.99 -7.91
N SER A 86 11.83 -10.86 -8.20
CA SER A 86 11.84 -12.26 -7.73
C SER A 86 11.91 -12.34 -6.20
N LYS A 87 12.74 -11.48 -5.60
CA LYS A 87 12.87 -11.34 -4.15
C LYS A 87 11.58 -10.81 -3.50
N ALA A 88 10.94 -9.82 -4.12
CA ALA A 88 9.66 -9.29 -3.66
C ALA A 88 8.56 -10.36 -3.68
N ALA A 89 8.48 -11.13 -4.78
CA ALA A 89 7.54 -12.24 -4.89
C ALA A 89 7.77 -13.31 -3.81
N ALA A 90 9.02 -13.65 -3.51
CA ALA A 90 9.37 -14.58 -2.43
C ALA A 90 8.98 -14.05 -1.04
N ALA A 91 8.92 -12.72 -0.86
CA ALA A 91 8.45 -12.06 0.34
C ALA A 91 6.92 -11.82 0.37
N GLY A 92 6.18 -12.30 -0.63
CA GLY A 92 4.73 -12.13 -0.73
C GLY A 92 4.25 -10.81 -1.37
N ILE A 93 5.16 -10.00 -1.92
CA ILE A 93 4.86 -8.78 -2.66
C ILE A 93 4.71 -9.12 -4.14
N THR A 94 3.48 -9.19 -4.62
CA THR A 94 3.15 -9.69 -5.97
C THR A 94 2.69 -8.63 -6.96
N VAL A 95 2.70 -7.35 -6.55
CA VAL A 95 2.20 -6.24 -7.35
C VAL A 95 3.27 -5.17 -7.51
N VAL A 96 3.50 -4.76 -8.76
CA VAL A 96 4.32 -3.60 -9.12
C VAL A 96 3.40 -2.55 -9.74
N LYS A 97 3.47 -1.32 -9.24
CA LYS A 97 2.63 -0.21 -9.70
C LYS A 97 3.44 0.74 -10.59
N VAL A 98 2.93 0.98 -11.79
CA VAL A 98 3.45 2.00 -12.71
C VAL A 98 2.81 3.37 -12.44
N TYR A 99 3.64 4.40 -12.48
CA TYR A 99 3.25 5.80 -12.48
C TYR A 99 3.98 6.48 -13.65
N PRO A 100 3.28 6.93 -14.70
CA PRO A 100 3.95 7.68 -15.77
C PRO A 100 4.62 8.94 -15.22
N SER A 101 5.85 9.21 -15.65
CA SER A 101 6.66 10.33 -15.13
C SER A 101 5.90 11.66 -15.18
N GLY A 102 5.89 12.39 -14.05
CA GLY A 102 5.31 13.74 -13.94
C GLY A 102 3.78 13.89 -14.04
N VAL A 103 2.99 12.81 -14.11
CA VAL A 103 1.52 12.91 -14.30
C VAL A 103 0.70 13.01 -13.01
N THR A 104 1.29 12.74 -11.83
CA THR A 104 0.55 12.76 -10.56
C THR A 104 1.47 12.96 -9.34
N THR A 105 0.90 12.98 -8.12
CA THR A 105 1.65 13.17 -6.87
C THR A 105 2.76 12.13 -6.72
N ASN A 106 3.99 12.59 -6.52
CA ASN A 106 5.21 11.79 -6.37
C ASN A 106 5.54 10.86 -7.55
N SER A 107 5.10 11.20 -8.78
CA SER A 107 5.43 10.41 -9.98
C SER A 107 6.74 10.81 -10.64
N ASP A 108 7.53 11.70 -10.06
CA ASP A 108 8.78 12.19 -10.67
C ASP A 108 9.87 11.09 -10.77
N TRP A 109 9.63 9.95 -10.12
CA TRP A 109 10.54 8.79 -10.08
C TRP A 109 10.16 7.67 -11.06
N GLY A 110 9.08 7.87 -11.84
CA GLY A 110 8.54 6.91 -12.81
C GLY A 110 9.00 7.17 -14.23
#